data_AF-A0A067TKT8-F1
#
_entry.id   AF-A0A067TKT8-F1
#
_cell.length_a   1.000
_cell.length_b   1.000
_cell.length_c   1.000
_cell.angle_alpha   90.00
_cell.angle_beta   90.00
_cell.angle_gamma   90.00
#
_symmetry.space_group_name_H-M   'P 1'
#
loop_
_entity.id
_entity.type
_entity.pdbx_description
1 polymer ?
#
loop_
_entity_poly.entity_id
_entity_poly.type
_entity_poly.pdbx_seq_one_letter_code
_entity_poly.pdbx_strand_id
1 'polypeptide(L)'
;MLERPQLALDDLIKSLKIPPEFSRYEGISDSTTIADLEVWKQNAASVLRDIQQLFNSKNAESLTLKTKGDMISATVPFLQEHVADGDRIDSLADEKEPWLGPDSGIIAQEIISSSMLFPSNDLIAQVLTHNLKPIFKASPHPHLHLETGRKLSRAAGGSMAMQDYYEDQLWKQYPGVDKVTLWCVRGIQQDAYEKLWHLVIPPVMTFLDDYEPKYKLRGVTLVQEMLRHVPGDLLKRTGVDGLLRQSLRTCLSNLQSPETPLLLKNAINASILLILLTTSIGPLTKPSSARFDDLSSLLGEGIISGIWLYADDKPEVVKATFEALPDLLRALGIGSVRFLKALIPQLAHTLIPRPMVMSDRKVEFSAITVLSTLLDVCGPRIELWKETILDAIGRCWVGLIDEENPAIQTNGDLDASPADVGLRRELKRQLQNLCTKLAELCPSVVKDEFPRFIHANKTLFEDLIPKLHY
;
A
#
# COMPACT_ATOMS: atom_id res chain seq x y z
N MET A 1 -0.24 -8.64 -49.14
CA MET A 1 -0.86 -7.92 -48.01
C MET A 1 -2.34 -8.27 -48.04
N LEU A 2 -2.77 -9.20 -47.20
CA LEU A 2 -4.18 -9.55 -47.06
C LEU A 2 -4.80 -8.54 -46.08
N GLU A 3 -5.70 -7.71 -46.59
CA GLU A 3 -6.55 -6.83 -45.76
C GLU A 3 -7.32 -7.72 -44.77
N ARG A 4 -7.07 -7.53 -43.47
CA ARG A 4 -7.92 -8.14 -42.44
C ARG A 4 -9.34 -7.58 -42.62
N PRO A 5 -10.39 -8.42 -42.62
CA PRO A 5 -11.76 -7.92 -42.64
C PRO A 5 -11.97 -6.97 -41.45
N GLN A 6 -12.65 -5.84 -41.67
CA GLN A 6 -13.03 -4.92 -40.59
C GLN A 6 -13.95 -5.67 -39.61
N LEU A 7 -13.36 -6.19 -38.54
CA LEU A 7 -14.08 -6.85 -37.45
C LEU A 7 -15.00 -5.83 -36.75
N ALA A 8 -16.21 -6.26 -36.41
CA ALA A 8 -17.11 -5.46 -35.60
C ALA A 8 -16.47 -5.19 -34.22
N LEU A 9 -16.75 -4.02 -33.65
CA LEU A 9 -16.19 -3.62 -32.35
C LEU A 9 -16.49 -4.65 -31.25
N ASP A 10 -17.68 -5.24 -31.25
CA ASP A 10 -18.07 -6.26 -30.28
C ASP A 10 -17.22 -7.53 -30.37
N ASP A 11 -16.74 -7.90 -31.57
CA ASP A 11 -15.88 -9.06 -31.77
C ASP A 11 -14.43 -8.78 -31.34
N LEU A 12 -13.96 -7.53 -31.53
CA LEU A 12 -12.69 -7.06 -31.00
C LEU A 12 -12.69 -7.01 -29.46
N ILE A 13 -13.79 -6.55 -28.85
CA ILE A 13 -13.93 -6.54 -27.38
C ILE A 13 -13.89 -7.97 -26.83
N LYS A 14 -14.58 -8.91 -27.49
CA LYS A 14 -14.57 -10.33 -27.06
C LYS A 14 -13.19 -10.97 -27.17
N SER A 15 -12.40 -10.62 -28.19
CA SER A 15 -11.07 -11.20 -28.37
C SER A 15 -10.04 -10.69 -27.36
N LEU A 16 -10.32 -9.58 -26.67
CA LEU A 16 -9.51 -9.07 -25.55
C LEU A 16 -9.80 -9.75 -24.21
N LYS A 17 -10.79 -10.66 -24.13
CA LYS A 17 -11.06 -11.38 -22.88
C LYS A 17 -9.83 -12.21 -22.49
N ILE A 18 -9.24 -11.90 -21.33
CA ILE A 18 -8.07 -12.60 -20.83
C ILE A 18 -8.47 -14.02 -20.41
N PRO A 19 -7.83 -15.06 -20.96
CA PRO A 19 -8.04 -16.43 -20.52
C PRO A 19 -7.67 -16.64 -19.04
N PRO A 20 -8.51 -17.36 -18.26
CA PRO A 20 -8.30 -17.52 -16.81
C PRO A 20 -6.99 -18.24 -16.46
N GLU A 21 -6.51 -19.13 -17.32
CA GLU A 21 -5.25 -19.86 -17.17
C GLU A 21 -4.04 -18.94 -17.02
N PHE A 22 -4.06 -17.74 -17.61
CA PHE A 22 -2.95 -16.80 -17.54
C PHE A 22 -2.81 -16.12 -16.18
N SER A 23 -3.83 -16.20 -15.30
CA SER A 23 -3.75 -15.67 -13.93
C SER A 23 -2.95 -16.54 -12.97
N ARG A 24 -2.65 -17.79 -13.33
CA ARG A 24 -1.98 -18.78 -12.46
C ARG A 24 -0.50 -18.98 -12.80
N TYR A 25 0.16 -17.93 -13.29
CA TYR A 25 1.49 -18.02 -13.90
C TYR A 25 2.59 -18.56 -12.98
N GLU A 26 2.50 -18.34 -11.67
CA GLU A 26 3.43 -18.94 -10.67
C GLU A 26 3.43 -20.48 -10.67
N GLY A 27 2.39 -21.11 -11.24
CA GLY A 27 2.28 -22.56 -11.39
C GLY A 27 2.38 -23.07 -12.84
N ILE A 28 2.64 -22.20 -13.83
CA ILE A 28 2.72 -22.62 -15.24
C ILE A 28 4.14 -23.12 -15.53
N SER A 29 4.37 -24.42 -15.30
CA SER A 29 5.56 -25.12 -15.79
C SER A 29 5.39 -25.68 -17.21
N ASP A 30 4.21 -25.52 -17.80
CA ASP A 30 3.87 -26.04 -19.13
C ASP A 30 4.34 -25.07 -20.22
N SER A 31 5.33 -25.50 -21.01
CA SER A 31 5.91 -24.70 -22.10
C SER A 31 4.89 -24.33 -23.17
N THR A 32 3.80 -25.09 -23.30
CA THR A 32 2.73 -24.81 -24.26
C THR A 32 1.91 -23.59 -23.85
N THR A 33 1.53 -23.48 -22.57
CA THR A 33 0.75 -22.34 -22.06
C THR A 33 1.55 -21.04 -22.11
N ILE A 34 2.87 -21.11 -21.91
CA ILE A 34 3.76 -19.94 -22.05
C ILE A 34 3.80 -19.46 -23.51
N ALA A 35 3.91 -20.40 -24.47
CA ALA A 35 3.88 -20.05 -25.89
C ALA A 35 2.53 -19.45 -26.31
N ASP A 36 1.42 -20.03 -25.85
CA ASP A 36 0.07 -19.53 -26.11
C ASP A 36 -0.16 -18.13 -25.52
N LEU A 37 0.38 -17.87 -24.32
CA LEU A 37 0.35 -16.56 -23.69
C LEU A 37 1.07 -15.50 -24.55
N GLU A 38 2.27 -15.79 -25.06
CA GLU A 38 3.03 -14.86 -25.88
C GLU A 38 2.34 -14.58 -27.23
N VAL A 39 1.77 -15.60 -27.87
CA VAL A 39 0.96 -15.44 -29.09
C VAL A 39 -0.28 -14.58 -28.79
N TRP A 40 -0.96 -14.85 -27.67
CA TRP A 40 -2.14 -14.10 -27.26
C TRP A 40 -1.80 -12.64 -26.96
N LYS A 41 -0.68 -12.34 -26.29
CA LYS A 41 -0.21 -10.96 -26.01
C LYS A 41 -0.03 -10.15 -27.28
N GLN A 42 0.65 -10.72 -28.28
CA GLN A 42 0.90 -10.05 -29.56
C GLN A 42 -0.42 -9.77 -30.28
N ASN A 43 -1.36 -10.71 -30.24
CA ASN A 43 -2.69 -10.52 -30.80
C ASN A 43 -3.48 -9.43 -30.04
N ALA A 44 -3.47 -9.46 -28.71
CA ALA A 44 -4.14 -8.46 -27.88
C ALA A 44 -3.63 -7.04 -28.16
N ALA A 45 -2.31 -6.86 -28.32
CA ALA A 45 -1.72 -5.58 -28.71
C ALA A 45 -2.23 -5.12 -30.09
N SER A 46 -2.33 -6.03 -31.07
CA SER A 46 -2.91 -5.71 -32.39
C SER A 46 -4.37 -5.31 -32.28
N VAL A 47 -5.18 -6.04 -31.52
CA VAL A 47 -6.62 -5.77 -31.33
C VAL A 47 -6.83 -4.42 -30.65
N LEU A 48 -6.02 -4.06 -29.65
CA LEU A 48 -6.07 -2.75 -29.01
C LEU A 48 -5.77 -1.61 -30.01
N ARG A 49 -4.80 -1.79 -30.92
CA ARG A 49 -4.56 -0.81 -32.00
C ARG A 49 -5.74 -0.70 -32.96
N ASP A 50 -6.35 -1.83 -33.32
CA ASP A 50 -7.52 -1.84 -34.19
C ASP A 50 -8.70 -1.09 -33.53
N ILE A 51 -8.93 -1.29 -32.23
CA ILE A 51 -9.91 -0.53 -31.44
C ILE A 51 -9.58 0.97 -31.45
N GLN A 52 -8.32 1.33 -31.19
CA GLN A 52 -7.87 2.72 -31.18
C GLN A 52 -8.08 3.40 -32.55
N GLN A 53 -7.78 2.71 -33.66
CA GLN A 53 -7.99 3.23 -35.01
C GLN A 53 -9.48 3.40 -35.34
N LEU A 54 -10.32 2.42 -34.97
CA LEU A 54 -11.78 2.54 -35.13
C LEU A 54 -12.35 3.72 -34.34
N PHE A 55 -11.77 3.98 -33.18
CA PHE A 55 -12.17 5.06 -32.29
C PHE A 55 -11.72 6.44 -32.77
N ASN A 56 -10.55 6.54 -33.42
CA ASN A 56 -10.08 7.78 -34.05
C ASN A 56 -10.80 8.09 -35.37
N SER A 57 -11.33 7.07 -36.07
CA SER A 57 -11.98 7.21 -37.38
C SER A 57 -13.51 7.43 -37.30
N LYS A 58 -14.20 6.88 -36.29
CA LYS A 58 -15.62 7.15 -36.07
C LYS A 58 -15.79 8.43 -35.26
N ASN A 59 -16.57 9.38 -35.77
CA ASN A 59 -17.01 10.54 -34.99
C ASN A 59 -17.65 10.06 -33.67
N ALA A 60 -17.03 10.50 -32.58
CA ALA A 60 -17.20 10.15 -31.17
C ALA A 60 -18.61 10.11 -30.56
N GLU A 61 -19.62 10.65 -31.25
CA GLU A 61 -20.94 10.93 -30.67
C GLU A 61 -21.94 9.77 -30.78
N SER A 62 -21.62 8.69 -31.51
CA SER A 62 -22.56 7.59 -31.78
C SER A 62 -22.43 6.36 -30.87
N LEU A 63 -21.41 6.29 -30.00
CA LEU A 63 -21.18 5.13 -29.15
C LEU A 63 -22.16 5.11 -27.97
N THR A 64 -22.95 4.03 -27.89
CA THR A 64 -23.88 3.82 -26.78
C THR A 64 -23.14 3.66 -25.44
N LEU A 65 -23.80 4.01 -24.34
CA LEU A 65 -23.25 3.88 -22.99
C LEU A 65 -22.81 2.43 -22.70
N LYS A 66 -23.57 1.45 -23.19
CA LYS A 66 -23.25 0.02 -23.08
C LYS A 66 -21.91 -0.31 -23.74
N THR A 67 -21.74 0.09 -25.00
CA THR A 67 -20.49 -0.16 -25.75
C THR A 67 -19.29 0.48 -25.06
N LYS A 68 -19.44 1.70 -24.53
CA LYS A 68 -18.39 2.36 -23.74
C LYS A 68 -18.03 1.56 -22.50
N GLY A 69 -19.02 1.02 -21.77
CA GLY A 69 -18.79 0.18 -20.59
C GLY A 69 -18.08 -1.13 -20.93
N ASP A 70 -18.49 -1.79 -22.01
CA ASP A 70 -17.86 -3.03 -22.48
C ASP A 70 -16.41 -2.80 -22.93
N MET A 71 -16.13 -1.66 -23.58
CA MET A 71 -14.77 -1.24 -23.93
C MET A 71 -13.91 -1.03 -22.68
N ILE A 72 -14.41 -0.30 -21.68
CA ILE A 72 -13.69 -0.08 -20.41
C ILE A 72 -13.36 -1.42 -19.75
N SER A 73 -14.35 -2.32 -19.64
CA SER A 73 -14.15 -3.63 -19.03
C SER A 73 -13.12 -4.48 -19.75
N ALA A 74 -12.92 -4.29 -21.06
CA ALA A 74 -11.95 -5.04 -21.85
C ALA A 74 -10.57 -4.36 -21.93
N THR A 75 -10.50 -3.02 -21.90
CA THR A 75 -9.24 -2.28 -22.05
C THR A 75 -8.55 -2.00 -20.71
N VAL A 76 -9.29 -1.72 -19.64
CA VAL A 76 -8.72 -1.40 -18.31
C VAL A 76 -7.80 -2.50 -17.75
N PRO A 77 -8.08 -3.81 -17.92
CA PRO A 77 -7.15 -4.86 -17.48
C PRO A 77 -5.71 -4.72 -18.00
N PHE A 78 -5.52 -4.03 -19.13
CA PHE A 78 -4.21 -3.82 -19.74
C PHE A 78 -3.47 -2.58 -19.23
N LEU A 79 -4.08 -1.75 -18.37
CA LEU A 79 -3.40 -0.56 -17.84
C LEU A 79 -2.19 -0.96 -16.99
N GLN A 80 -1.08 -0.28 -17.18
CA GLN A 80 0.07 -0.42 -16.29
C GLN A 80 -0.21 0.35 -15.00
N GLU A 81 -0.09 -0.33 -13.87
CA GLU A 81 -0.14 0.36 -12.59
C GLU A 81 1.17 1.12 -12.37
N HIS A 82 1.09 2.45 -12.37
CA HIS A 82 2.16 3.26 -11.81
C HIS A 82 2.10 3.14 -10.29
N VAL A 83 3.09 2.47 -9.69
CA VAL A 83 3.34 2.57 -8.25
C VAL A 83 3.68 4.03 -7.96
N ALA A 84 2.70 4.76 -7.43
CA ALA A 84 2.84 6.15 -7.07
C ALA A 84 3.56 6.27 -5.73
N ASP A 85 4.88 6.07 -5.72
CA ASP A 85 5.84 6.85 -4.93
C ASP A 85 7.27 6.45 -5.32
N GLY A 86 8.22 7.36 -5.17
CA GLY A 86 9.63 7.22 -5.61
C GLY A 86 10.45 6.10 -4.95
N ASP A 87 9.84 5.18 -4.20
CA ASP A 87 10.48 3.97 -3.73
C ASP A 87 10.41 2.90 -4.82
N ARG A 88 11.45 2.86 -5.66
CA ARG A 88 11.79 1.66 -6.42
C ARG A 88 12.14 0.56 -5.41
N ILE A 89 11.10 -0.11 -4.93
CA ILE A 89 11.23 -1.41 -4.31
C ILE A 89 11.49 -2.36 -5.48
N ASP A 90 12.78 -2.60 -5.76
CA ASP A 90 13.25 -3.54 -6.78
C ASP A 90 12.70 -4.98 -6.59
N SER A 91 12.00 -5.28 -5.49
CA SER A 91 11.40 -6.59 -5.23
C SER A 91 9.97 -6.81 -5.75
N LEU A 92 9.34 -5.83 -6.42
CA LEU A 92 8.10 -6.07 -7.20
C LEU A 92 8.32 -6.09 -8.72
N ALA A 93 9.57 -5.94 -9.18
CA ALA A 93 9.87 -5.99 -10.62
C ALA A 93 9.47 -7.34 -11.27
N ASP A 94 9.32 -8.40 -10.46
CA ASP A 94 8.97 -9.75 -10.90
C ASP A 94 7.46 -10.05 -10.94
N GLU A 95 6.59 -9.19 -10.40
CA GLU A 95 5.12 -9.36 -10.49
C GLU A 95 4.51 -8.49 -11.59
N LYS A 96 5.10 -8.50 -12.79
CA LYS A 96 4.36 -8.04 -13.97
C LYS A 96 3.27 -9.04 -14.25
N GLU A 97 2.03 -8.55 -14.29
CA GLU A 97 0.90 -9.40 -14.67
C GLU A 97 1.22 -10.15 -15.96
N PRO A 98 1.09 -11.48 -15.96
CA PRO A 98 1.61 -12.32 -17.03
C PRO A 98 1.08 -11.97 -18.40
N TRP A 99 -0.14 -11.42 -18.51
CA TRP A 99 -0.80 -11.07 -19.77
C TRP A 99 -0.47 -9.66 -20.28
N LEU A 100 0.27 -8.84 -19.52
CA LEU A 100 0.64 -7.49 -19.95
C LEU A 100 1.83 -7.53 -20.92
N GLY A 101 1.64 -6.94 -22.10
CA GLY A 101 2.71 -6.59 -23.03
C GLY A 101 3.15 -5.13 -22.85
N PRO A 102 4.40 -4.75 -23.23
CA PRO A 102 4.89 -3.38 -23.12
C PRO A 102 4.04 -2.40 -23.96
N ASP A 103 3.68 -2.78 -25.18
CA ASP A 103 2.87 -1.95 -26.09
C ASP A 103 1.41 -1.86 -25.64
N SER A 104 0.84 -2.99 -25.18
CA SER A 104 -0.58 -3.08 -24.82
C SER A 104 -0.95 -2.08 -23.73
N GLY A 105 -0.06 -1.87 -22.75
CA GLY A 105 -0.30 -0.93 -21.67
C GLY A 105 -0.33 0.53 -22.11
N ILE A 106 0.56 0.91 -23.03
CA ILE A 106 0.60 2.27 -23.59
C ILE A 106 -0.67 2.52 -24.41
N ILE A 107 -1.03 1.60 -25.29
CA ILE A 107 -2.21 1.73 -26.15
C ILE A 107 -3.49 1.77 -25.29
N ALA A 108 -3.59 0.91 -24.28
CA ALA A 108 -4.73 0.92 -23.36
C ALA A 108 -4.86 2.25 -22.62
N GLN A 109 -3.73 2.82 -22.14
CA GLN A 109 -3.72 4.14 -21.50
C GLN A 109 -4.19 5.24 -22.46
N GLU A 110 -3.76 5.22 -23.72
CA GLU A 110 -4.19 6.19 -24.73
C GLU A 110 -5.70 6.09 -25.02
N ILE A 111 -6.24 4.88 -25.12
CA ILE A 111 -7.69 4.66 -25.30
C ILE A 111 -8.47 5.21 -24.11
N ILE A 112 -8.09 4.85 -22.89
CA ILE A 112 -8.80 5.24 -21.66
C ILE A 112 -8.67 6.75 -21.37
N SER A 113 -7.56 7.38 -21.75
CA SER A 113 -7.35 8.82 -21.56
C SER A 113 -8.17 9.69 -22.52
N SER A 114 -8.88 9.08 -23.46
CA SER A 114 -9.79 9.81 -24.34
C SER A 114 -10.95 10.44 -23.58
N SER A 115 -11.31 11.66 -23.96
CA SER A 115 -12.45 12.40 -23.40
C SER A 115 -13.78 11.64 -23.50
N MET A 116 -13.91 10.71 -24.44
CA MET A 116 -15.13 9.90 -24.64
C MET A 116 -15.36 8.83 -23.57
N LEU A 117 -14.27 8.32 -22.97
CA LEU A 117 -14.28 7.29 -21.91
C LEU A 117 -14.03 7.92 -20.53
N PHE A 118 -14.19 9.24 -20.42
CA PHE A 118 -14.08 9.93 -19.15
C PHE A 118 -15.07 9.33 -18.13
N PRO A 119 -14.64 9.05 -16.88
CA PRO A 119 -15.47 8.43 -15.87
C PRO A 119 -16.62 9.36 -15.46
N SER A 120 -17.80 9.17 -16.06
CA SER A 120 -19.05 9.77 -15.60
C SER A 120 -19.79 8.81 -14.68
N ASN A 121 -20.62 9.35 -13.78
CA ASN A 121 -21.42 8.53 -12.86
C ASN A 121 -22.31 7.52 -13.59
N ASP A 122 -22.86 7.89 -14.75
CA ASP A 122 -23.67 6.99 -15.59
C ASP A 122 -22.84 5.86 -16.21
N LEU A 123 -21.63 6.17 -16.69
CA LEU A 123 -20.74 5.18 -17.28
C LEU A 123 -20.21 4.20 -16.22
N ILE A 124 -19.88 4.71 -15.04
CA ILE A 124 -19.49 3.87 -13.89
C ILE A 124 -20.67 2.99 -13.46
N ALA A 125 -21.88 3.54 -13.35
CA ALA A 125 -23.07 2.77 -13.04
C ALA A 125 -23.31 1.65 -14.07
N GLN A 126 -23.09 1.96 -15.36
CA GLN A 126 -23.19 0.99 -16.45
C GLN A 126 -22.18 -0.16 -16.26
N VAL A 127 -20.90 0.14 -16.04
CA VAL A 127 -19.83 -0.85 -15.84
C VAL A 127 -20.10 -1.70 -14.58
N LEU A 128 -20.41 -1.05 -13.47
CA LEU A 128 -20.73 -1.74 -12.21
C LEU A 128 -21.93 -2.69 -12.37
N THR A 129 -22.98 -2.27 -13.08
CA THR A 129 -24.22 -3.04 -13.21
C THR A 129 -24.11 -4.19 -14.20
N HIS A 130 -23.47 -3.96 -15.35
CA HIS A 130 -23.51 -4.89 -16.48
C HIS A 130 -22.24 -5.71 -16.65
N ASN A 131 -21.09 -5.20 -16.19
CA ASN A 131 -19.80 -5.88 -16.34
C ASN A 131 -19.34 -6.49 -15.01
N LEU A 132 -19.38 -5.75 -13.90
CA LEU A 132 -18.87 -6.23 -12.61
C LEU A 132 -19.90 -7.05 -11.80
N LYS A 133 -21.13 -6.54 -11.61
CA LYS A 133 -22.15 -7.22 -10.79
C LYS A 133 -22.38 -8.69 -11.18
N PRO A 134 -22.46 -9.08 -12.47
CA PRO A 134 -22.64 -10.49 -12.84
C PRO A 134 -21.49 -11.39 -12.37
N ILE A 135 -20.25 -10.88 -12.34
CA ILE A 135 -19.06 -11.62 -11.92
C ILE A 135 -19.12 -11.94 -10.42
N PHE A 136 -19.50 -10.96 -9.60
CA PHE A 136 -19.55 -11.11 -8.14
C PHE A 136 -20.89 -11.66 -7.60
N LYS A 137 -21.95 -11.67 -8.40
CA LYS A 137 -23.28 -12.16 -7.98
C LYS A 137 -23.29 -13.66 -7.68
N ALA A 138 -22.43 -14.43 -8.33
CA ALA A 138 -22.36 -15.88 -8.14
C ALA A 138 -21.85 -16.27 -6.74
N SER A 139 -21.01 -15.43 -6.14
CA SER A 139 -20.38 -15.65 -4.84
C SER A 139 -20.67 -14.45 -3.94
N PRO A 140 -21.92 -14.30 -3.44
CA PRO A 140 -22.31 -13.13 -2.68
C PRO A 140 -21.57 -13.06 -1.34
N HIS A 141 -21.08 -11.87 -0.98
CA HIS A 141 -20.32 -11.70 0.25
C HIS A 141 -21.16 -11.95 1.52
N PRO A 142 -20.77 -12.85 2.45
CA PRO A 142 -21.61 -13.30 3.56
C PRO A 142 -22.03 -12.20 4.54
N HIS A 143 -21.21 -11.16 4.71
CA HIS A 143 -21.46 -10.09 5.67
C HIS A 143 -22.16 -8.85 5.08
N LEU A 144 -22.59 -8.90 3.81
CA LEU A 144 -23.19 -7.76 3.13
C LEU A 144 -24.59 -8.07 2.60
N HIS A 145 -25.49 -7.09 2.72
CA HIS A 145 -26.79 -7.15 2.09
C HIS A 145 -26.68 -6.79 0.59
N LEU A 146 -27.08 -7.71 -0.29
CA LEU A 146 -26.89 -7.59 -1.74
C LEU A 146 -27.49 -6.33 -2.38
N GLU A 147 -28.66 -5.89 -1.91
CA GLU A 147 -29.35 -4.74 -2.52
C GLU A 147 -28.96 -3.40 -1.91
N THR A 148 -28.44 -3.39 -0.68
CA THR A 148 -28.23 -2.14 0.08
C THR A 148 -26.77 -1.89 0.40
N GLY A 149 -25.89 -2.88 0.23
CA GLY A 149 -24.47 -2.79 0.61
C GLY A 149 -24.24 -2.59 2.11
N ARG A 150 -25.26 -2.82 2.95
CA ARG A 150 -25.16 -2.68 4.41
C ARG A 150 -24.55 -3.92 5.03
N LYS A 151 -23.80 -3.73 6.12
CA LYS A 151 -23.31 -4.83 6.95
C LYS A 151 -24.50 -5.61 7.55
N LEU A 152 -24.44 -6.93 7.45
CA LEU A 152 -25.37 -7.83 8.11
C LEU A 152 -24.95 -8.07 9.56
N SER A 153 -25.95 -8.23 10.44
CA SER A 153 -25.72 -8.56 11.85
C SER A 153 -25.21 -10.00 12.05
N ARG A 154 -25.56 -10.89 11.13
CA ARG A 154 -25.09 -12.28 11.05
C ARG A 154 -24.75 -12.60 9.60
N ALA A 155 -23.75 -13.44 9.39
CA ALA A 155 -23.38 -13.88 8.05
C ALA A 155 -24.56 -14.61 7.39
N ALA A 156 -24.86 -14.26 6.13
CA ALA A 156 -25.79 -14.97 5.29
C ALA A 156 -25.20 -16.35 4.97
N GLY A 157 -25.88 -17.43 5.38
CA GLY A 157 -25.36 -18.81 5.30
C GLY A 157 -24.95 -19.42 6.65
N GLY A 158 -25.04 -18.67 7.75
CA GLY A 158 -24.75 -19.18 9.09
C GLY A 158 -23.26 -19.15 9.45
N SER A 159 -22.84 -19.97 10.42
CA SER A 159 -21.48 -19.93 10.98
C SER A 159 -20.38 -20.36 10.01
N MET A 160 -20.71 -21.21 9.01
CA MET A 160 -19.79 -21.71 8.00
C MET A 160 -19.80 -20.87 6.71
N ALA A 161 -20.59 -19.79 6.66
CA ALA A 161 -20.79 -19.01 5.43
C ALA A 161 -19.50 -18.49 4.80
N MET A 162 -18.47 -18.16 5.59
CA MET A 162 -17.17 -17.74 5.05
C MET A 162 -16.40 -18.91 4.42
N GLN A 163 -16.53 -20.13 4.96
CA GLN A 163 -15.92 -21.33 4.39
C GLN A 163 -16.53 -21.62 3.02
N ASP A 164 -17.85 -21.67 2.95
CA ASP A 164 -18.61 -21.90 1.70
C ASP A 164 -18.30 -20.80 0.66
N TYR A 165 -18.14 -19.56 1.12
CA TYR A 165 -17.78 -18.42 0.28
C TYR A 165 -16.39 -18.56 -0.38
N TYR A 166 -15.46 -19.28 0.24
CA TYR A 166 -14.13 -19.50 -0.33
C TYR A 166 -14.08 -20.63 -1.37
N GLU A 167 -15.05 -21.54 -1.39
CA GLU A 167 -15.03 -22.69 -2.30
C GLU A 167 -15.33 -22.31 -3.76
N ASP A 168 -16.34 -21.45 -3.99
CA ASP A 168 -16.87 -21.15 -5.32
C ASP A 168 -16.58 -19.71 -5.79
N GLN A 169 -15.31 -19.31 -5.84
CA GLN A 169 -14.91 -17.94 -6.20
C GLN A 169 -14.75 -17.72 -7.72
N LEU A 170 -15.88 -17.67 -8.45
CA LEU A 170 -15.90 -17.51 -9.92
C LEU A 170 -15.22 -16.24 -10.41
N TRP A 171 -15.19 -15.18 -9.62
CA TRP A 171 -14.56 -13.91 -9.99
C TRP A 171 -13.05 -14.06 -10.28
N LYS A 172 -12.38 -15.06 -9.70
CA LYS A 172 -10.96 -15.37 -9.97
C LYS A 172 -10.72 -15.86 -11.41
N GLN A 173 -11.78 -16.21 -12.15
CA GLN A 173 -11.70 -16.56 -13.57
C GLN A 173 -11.70 -15.32 -14.51
N TYR A 174 -11.70 -14.10 -13.94
CA TYR A 174 -11.71 -12.85 -14.68
C TYR A 174 -10.46 -12.02 -14.35
N PRO A 175 -9.30 -12.30 -14.99
CA PRO A 175 -8.07 -11.56 -14.74
C PRO A 175 -8.25 -10.06 -15.02
N GLY A 176 -7.70 -9.20 -14.15
CA GLY A 176 -7.81 -7.75 -14.25
C GLY A 176 -9.14 -7.14 -13.80
N VAL A 177 -10.07 -7.94 -13.24
CA VAL A 177 -11.34 -7.43 -12.70
C VAL A 177 -11.14 -6.49 -11.50
N ASP A 178 -10.04 -6.64 -10.77
CA ASP A 178 -9.57 -5.73 -9.73
C ASP A 178 -9.27 -4.34 -10.30
N LYS A 179 -8.60 -4.24 -11.46
CA LYS A 179 -8.34 -2.96 -12.13
C LYS A 179 -9.61 -2.29 -12.63
N VAL A 180 -10.56 -3.05 -13.16
CA VAL A 180 -11.87 -2.50 -13.57
C VAL A 180 -12.61 -1.96 -12.34
N THR A 181 -12.54 -2.67 -11.22
CA THR A 181 -13.10 -2.23 -9.94
C THR A 181 -12.39 -0.95 -9.45
N LEU A 182 -11.07 -0.89 -9.53
CA LEU A 182 -10.25 0.26 -9.15
C LEU A 182 -10.56 1.50 -10.00
N TRP A 183 -10.72 1.32 -11.32
CA TRP A 183 -11.14 2.38 -12.23
C TRP A 183 -12.51 2.95 -11.84
N CYS A 184 -13.47 2.07 -11.52
CA CYS A 184 -14.78 2.50 -11.04
C CYS A 184 -14.64 3.29 -9.72
N VAL A 185 -13.92 2.75 -8.73
CA VAL A 185 -13.74 3.41 -7.41
C VAL A 185 -13.11 4.79 -7.55
N ARG A 186 -12.09 4.94 -8.40
CA ARG A 186 -11.42 6.23 -8.65
C ARG A 186 -12.32 7.25 -9.36
N GLY A 187 -13.27 6.79 -10.17
CA GLY A 187 -14.16 7.65 -10.94
C GLY A 187 -15.39 8.15 -10.17
N ILE A 188 -15.75 7.52 -9.04
CA ILE A 188 -16.99 7.86 -8.31
C ILE A 188 -16.83 9.18 -7.59
N GLN A 189 -17.73 10.12 -7.89
CA GLN A 189 -17.82 11.38 -7.15
C GLN A 189 -18.48 11.17 -5.78
N GLN A 190 -18.13 12.03 -4.82
CA GLN A 190 -18.60 11.93 -3.43
C GLN A 190 -20.13 11.83 -3.28
N ASP A 191 -20.89 12.56 -4.11
CA ASP A 191 -22.35 12.60 -4.12
C ASP A 191 -23.01 11.38 -4.80
N ALA A 192 -22.26 10.65 -5.63
CA ALA A 192 -22.73 9.45 -6.32
C ALA A 192 -22.60 8.17 -5.49
N TYR A 193 -21.77 8.17 -4.44
CA TYR A 193 -21.54 6.99 -3.59
C TYR A 193 -22.84 6.40 -3.03
N GLU A 194 -23.79 7.23 -2.57
CA GLU A 194 -25.04 6.71 -2.00
C GLU A 194 -25.83 5.85 -3.01
N LYS A 195 -25.83 6.23 -4.28
CA LYS A 195 -26.54 5.51 -5.35
C LYS A 195 -25.83 4.24 -5.77
N LEU A 196 -24.50 4.28 -5.81
CA LEU A 196 -23.65 3.18 -6.31
C LEU A 196 -23.16 2.24 -5.21
N TRP A 197 -23.42 2.56 -3.94
CA TRP A 197 -22.88 1.86 -2.76
C TRP A 197 -23.02 0.34 -2.82
N HIS A 198 -24.24 -0.12 -3.11
CA HIS A 198 -24.60 -1.53 -3.16
C HIS A 198 -23.91 -2.32 -4.29
N LEU A 199 -23.36 -1.63 -5.30
CA LEU A 199 -22.61 -2.23 -6.40
C LEU A 199 -21.10 -2.25 -6.15
N VAL A 200 -20.58 -1.25 -5.44
CA VAL A 200 -19.14 -1.05 -5.24
C VAL A 200 -18.60 -1.84 -4.05
N ILE A 201 -19.35 -1.86 -2.95
CA ILE A 201 -18.87 -2.46 -1.70
C ILE A 201 -18.71 -3.97 -1.76
N PRO A 202 -19.59 -4.75 -2.41
CA PRO A 202 -19.37 -6.19 -2.50
C PRO A 202 -18.04 -6.55 -3.17
N PRO A 203 -17.68 -6.02 -4.36
CA PRO A 203 -16.35 -6.23 -4.94
C PRO A 203 -15.20 -5.83 -4.01
N VAL A 204 -15.26 -4.64 -3.40
CA VAL A 204 -14.20 -4.14 -2.50
C VAL A 204 -13.99 -5.10 -1.31
N MET A 205 -15.08 -5.52 -0.67
CA MET A 205 -15.01 -6.48 0.45
C MET A 205 -14.55 -7.86 -0.02
N THR A 206 -14.99 -8.30 -1.20
CA THR A 206 -14.58 -9.60 -1.78
C THR A 206 -13.07 -9.71 -1.91
N PHE A 207 -12.40 -8.69 -2.43
CA PHE A 207 -10.93 -8.68 -2.50
C PHE A 207 -10.27 -8.59 -1.12
N LEU A 208 -10.78 -7.73 -0.24
CA LEU A 208 -10.20 -7.50 1.08
C LEU A 208 -10.28 -8.73 2.01
N ASP A 209 -11.39 -9.47 1.94
CA ASP A 209 -11.67 -10.65 2.77
C ASP A 209 -11.20 -11.97 2.12
N ASP A 210 -10.57 -11.93 0.94
CA ASP A 210 -9.98 -13.12 0.33
C ASP A 210 -8.88 -13.72 1.21
N TYR A 211 -8.66 -15.04 1.12
CA TYR A 211 -7.62 -15.71 1.89
C TYR A 211 -6.23 -15.56 1.28
N GLU A 212 -6.11 -15.32 -0.03
CA GLU A 212 -4.82 -15.15 -0.70
C GLU A 212 -4.27 -13.72 -0.50
N PRO A 213 -3.01 -13.56 -0.04
CA PRO A 213 -2.41 -12.26 0.26
C PRO A 213 -2.38 -11.29 -0.93
N LYS A 214 -2.10 -11.77 -2.14
CA LYS A 214 -2.14 -10.93 -3.37
C LYS A 214 -3.50 -10.25 -3.59
N TYR A 215 -4.62 -10.95 -3.38
CA TYR A 215 -5.95 -10.38 -3.55
C TYR A 215 -6.30 -9.46 -2.38
N LYS A 216 -5.87 -9.79 -1.16
CA LYS A 216 -5.95 -8.87 -0.02
C LYS A 216 -5.25 -7.55 -0.31
N LEU A 217 -4.04 -7.59 -0.89
CA LEU A 217 -3.30 -6.38 -1.24
C LEU A 217 -4.07 -5.52 -2.24
N ARG A 218 -4.67 -6.13 -3.28
CA ARG A 218 -5.58 -5.43 -4.21
C ARG A 218 -6.78 -4.84 -3.47
N GLY A 219 -7.38 -5.59 -2.55
CA GLY A 219 -8.49 -5.15 -1.71
C GLY A 219 -8.13 -3.93 -0.85
N VAL A 220 -6.96 -3.93 -0.23
CA VAL A 220 -6.46 -2.79 0.56
C VAL A 220 -6.28 -1.56 -0.34
N THR A 221 -5.70 -1.72 -1.54
CA THR A 221 -5.57 -0.62 -2.51
C THR A 221 -6.92 -0.04 -2.91
N LEU A 222 -7.91 -0.90 -3.19
CA LEU A 222 -9.29 -0.48 -3.48
C LEU A 222 -9.90 0.31 -2.31
N VAL A 223 -9.68 -0.15 -1.08
CA VAL A 223 -10.14 0.55 0.13
C VAL A 223 -9.48 1.93 0.24
N GLN A 224 -8.16 2.03 0.06
CA GLN A 224 -7.46 3.32 0.14
C GLN A 224 -8.01 4.34 -0.87
N GLU A 225 -8.23 3.93 -2.11
CA GLU A 225 -8.80 4.81 -3.14
C GLU A 225 -10.25 5.20 -2.83
N MET A 226 -11.06 4.25 -2.35
CA MET A 226 -12.44 4.52 -1.97
C MET A 226 -12.53 5.53 -0.81
N LEU A 227 -11.67 5.38 0.19
CA LEU A 227 -11.64 6.25 1.39
C LEU A 227 -11.29 7.71 1.09
N ARG A 228 -10.72 8.00 -0.09
CA ARG A 228 -10.43 9.40 -0.52
C ARG A 228 -11.69 10.20 -0.84
N HIS A 229 -12.77 9.53 -1.26
CA HIS A 229 -13.95 10.21 -1.82
C HIS A 229 -15.26 9.82 -1.11
N VAL A 230 -15.32 8.67 -0.45
CA VAL A 230 -16.54 8.21 0.22
C VAL A 230 -16.91 9.09 1.42
N PRO A 231 -18.20 9.46 1.61
CA PRO A 231 -18.64 10.13 2.82
C PRO A 231 -18.48 9.26 4.07
N GLY A 232 -17.84 9.80 5.12
CA GLY A 232 -17.64 9.09 6.38
C GLY A 232 -18.93 8.70 7.11
N ASP A 233 -20.02 9.46 6.92
CA ASP A 233 -21.33 9.15 7.48
C ASP A 233 -21.99 7.94 6.81
N LEU A 234 -21.77 7.75 5.50
CA LEU A 234 -22.28 6.60 4.76
C LEU A 234 -21.66 5.31 5.28
N LEU A 235 -20.34 5.31 5.52
CA LEU A 235 -19.61 4.19 6.11
C LEU A 235 -20.21 3.78 7.47
N LYS A 236 -20.50 4.76 8.34
CA LYS A 236 -21.10 4.51 9.67
C LYS A 236 -22.53 4.00 9.58
N ARG A 237 -23.38 4.69 8.81
CA ARG A 237 -24.81 4.38 8.71
C ARG A 237 -25.07 3.02 8.09
N THR A 238 -24.16 2.55 7.24
CA THR A 238 -24.22 1.22 6.62
C THR A 238 -23.52 0.15 7.47
N GLY A 239 -22.77 0.52 8.50
CA GLY A 239 -21.98 -0.37 9.36
C GLY A 239 -20.74 -0.97 8.68
N VAL A 240 -20.41 -0.51 7.48
CA VAL A 240 -19.27 -1.01 6.68
C VAL A 240 -17.95 -0.53 7.26
N ASP A 241 -17.93 0.59 7.99
CA ASP A 241 -16.75 1.04 8.73
C ASP A 241 -16.22 -0.05 9.68
N GLY A 242 -17.11 -0.70 10.44
CA GLY A 242 -16.74 -1.78 11.34
C GLY A 242 -16.35 -3.07 10.61
N LEU A 243 -16.88 -3.30 9.40
CA LEU A 243 -16.49 -4.43 8.57
C LEU A 243 -15.07 -4.23 8.02
N LEU A 244 -14.80 -3.06 7.43
CA LEU A 244 -13.47 -2.68 6.93
C LEU A 244 -12.41 -2.73 8.03
N ARG A 245 -12.71 -2.21 9.23
CA ARG A 245 -11.77 -2.30 10.37
C ARG A 245 -11.41 -3.75 10.70
N GLN A 246 -12.39 -4.65 10.72
CA GLN A 246 -12.15 -6.07 11.00
C GLN A 246 -11.28 -6.71 9.91
N SER A 247 -11.60 -6.47 8.65
CA SER A 247 -10.86 -7.05 7.52
C SER A 247 -9.43 -6.52 7.42
N LEU A 248 -9.23 -5.21 7.60
CA LEU A 248 -7.90 -4.60 7.68
C LEU A 248 -7.08 -5.14 8.84
N ARG A 249 -7.70 -5.40 10.00
CA ARG A 249 -7.03 -6.06 11.13
C ARG A 249 -6.58 -7.47 10.78
N THR A 250 -7.38 -8.23 10.04
CA THR A 250 -7.00 -9.57 9.55
C THR A 250 -5.80 -9.51 8.59
N CYS A 251 -5.67 -8.46 7.77
CA CYS A 251 -4.48 -8.25 6.95
C CYS A 251 -3.20 -8.13 7.80
N LEU A 252 -3.26 -7.53 8.99
CA LEU A 252 -2.11 -7.37 9.88
C LEU A 252 -1.57 -8.70 10.44
N SER A 253 -2.36 -9.76 10.39
CA SER A 253 -1.95 -11.10 10.83
C SER A 253 -1.33 -11.94 9.71
N ASN A 254 -1.30 -11.45 8.47
CA ASN A 254 -0.73 -12.16 7.34
C ASN A 254 0.77 -11.90 7.28
N LEU A 255 1.57 -12.73 7.95
CA LEU A 255 3.02 -12.50 8.14
C LEU A 255 3.92 -13.47 7.35
N GLN A 256 3.33 -14.34 6.52
CA GLN A 256 4.04 -15.49 5.94
C GLN A 256 4.16 -15.43 4.41
N SER A 257 3.73 -14.34 3.79
CA SER A 257 3.69 -14.20 2.33
C SER A 257 4.73 -13.20 1.82
N PRO A 258 5.19 -13.31 0.55
CA PRO A 258 6.09 -12.32 -0.04
C PRO A 258 5.47 -10.90 -0.09
N GLU A 259 4.16 -10.79 -0.25
CA GLU A 259 3.41 -9.52 -0.30
C GLU A 259 3.21 -8.89 1.08
N THR A 260 3.56 -9.60 2.16
CA THR A 260 3.36 -9.17 3.55
C THR A 260 3.83 -7.73 3.80
N PRO A 261 5.06 -7.29 3.45
CA PRO A 261 5.52 -5.94 3.74
C PRO A 261 4.59 -4.86 3.17
N LEU A 262 4.23 -4.98 1.89
CA LEU A 262 3.34 -4.02 1.22
C LEU A 262 1.90 -4.10 1.76
N LEU A 263 1.41 -5.32 2.00
CA LEU A 263 0.10 -5.53 2.58
C LEU A 263 -0.03 -4.83 3.94
N LEU A 264 0.97 -4.98 4.82
CA LEU A 264 0.98 -4.35 6.13
C LEU A 264 1.04 -2.83 6.04
N LYS A 265 1.98 -2.28 5.26
CA LYS A 265 2.12 -0.82 5.06
C LYS A 265 0.81 -0.21 4.57
N ASN A 266 0.21 -0.80 3.53
CA ASN A 266 -1.03 -0.29 2.95
C ASN A 266 -2.23 -0.50 3.90
N ALA A 267 -2.29 -1.62 4.63
CA ALA A 267 -3.38 -1.89 5.56
C ALA A 267 -3.34 -0.97 6.78
N ILE A 268 -2.16 -0.65 7.30
CA ILE A 268 -1.98 0.35 8.37
C ILE A 268 -2.44 1.72 7.87
N ASN A 269 -1.99 2.15 6.69
CA ASN A 269 -2.39 3.43 6.10
C ASN A 269 -3.90 3.51 5.83
N ALA A 270 -4.50 2.46 5.28
CA ALA A 270 -5.94 2.34 5.09
C ALA A 270 -6.70 2.42 6.42
N SER A 271 -6.18 1.77 7.47
CA SER A 271 -6.77 1.81 8.81
C SER A 271 -6.75 3.21 9.40
N ILE A 272 -5.63 3.94 9.27
CA ILE A 272 -5.52 5.34 9.70
C ILE A 272 -6.55 6.19 8.96
N LEU A 273 -6.61 6.10 7.63
CA LEU A 273 -7.57 6.85 6.81
C LEU A 273 -9.02 6.57 7.23
N LEU A 274 -9.37 5.30 7.42
CA LEU A 274 -10.70 4.89 7.85
C LEU A 274 -11.05 5.45 9.23
N ILE A 275 -10.14 5.36 10.19
CA ILE A 275 -10.34 5.89 11.54
C ILE A 275 -10.53 7.41 11.47
N LEU A 276 -9.64 8.13 10.79
CA LEU A 276 -9.74 9.58 10.67
C LEU A 276 -11.06 10.02 10.01
N LEU A 277 -11.47 9.36 8.93
CA LEU A 277 -12.70 9.66 8.21
C LEU A 277 -13.94 9.37 9.05
N THR A 278 -13.93 8.30 9.84
CA THR A 278 -15.09 7.86 10.64
C THR A 278 -15.06 8.37 12.07
N THR A 279 -14.06 9.12 12.51
CA THR A 279 -14.02 9.67 13.88
C THR A 279 -13.88 11.18 13.93
N SER A 280 -13.68 11.84 12.79
CA SER A 280 -13.70 13.29 12.66
C SER A 280 -15.13 13.80 12.56
N ILE A 281 -15.53 14.72 13.44
CA ILE A 281 -16.86 15.35 13.45
C ILE A 281 -16.73 16.76 12.82
N GLY A 282 -16.09 16.84 11.65
CA GLY A 282 -15.84 18.12 10.96
C GLY A 282 -14.60 18.89 11.43
N PRO A 283 -14.27 20.01 10.76
CA PRO A 283 -12.94 20.67 10.84
C PRO A 283 -12.65 21.40 12.16
N LEU A 284 -13.64 21.61 13.04
CA LEU A 284 -13.52 22.40 14.27
C LEU A 284 -13.80 21.61 15.56
N THR A 285 -14.09 20.31 15.45
CA THR A 285 -14.42 19.50 16.63
C THR A 285 -13.21 18.79 17.19
N LYS A 286 -13.13 18.70 18.52
CA LYS A 286 -12.10 17.93 19.22
C LYS A 286 -12.10 16.47 18.74
N PRO A 287 -10.93 15.83 18.61
CA PRO A 287 -10.83 14.39 18.38
C PRO A 287 -11.70 13.62 19.38
N SER A 288 -12.52 12.70 18.90
CA SER A 288 -13.35 11.86 19.78
C SER A 288 -12.50 10.88 20.58
N SER A 289 -12.99 10.43 21.74
CA SER A 289 -12.34 9.34 22.50
C SER A 289 -12.16 8.10 21.62
N ALA A 290 -13.18 7.76 20.82
CA ALA A 290 -13.15 6.65 19.88
C ALA A 290 -11.97 6.75 18.89
N ARG A 291 -11.63 7.96 18.39
CA ARG A 291 -10.44 8.14 17.55
C ARG A 291 -9.17 7.73 18.27
N PHE A 292 -9.01 8.19 19.51
CA PHE A 292 -7.84 7.85 20.30
C PHE A 292 -7.78 6.35 20.55
N ASP A 293 -8.90 5.73 20.95
CA ASP A 293 -9.00 4.30 21.27
C ASP A 293 -8.72 3.41 20.06
N ASP A 294 -9.24 3.77 18.88
CA ASP A 294 -9.03 3.03 17.64
C ASP A 294 -7.57 3.13 17.14
N LEU A 295 -6.99 4.33 17.11
CA LEU A 295 -5.57 4.51 16.72
C LEU A 295 -4.64 3.81 17.73
N SER A 296 -5.03 3.85 18.99
CA SER A 296 -4.36 3.19 20.10
C SER A 296 -4.39 1.66 19.99
N SER A 297 -5.52 1.09 19.58
CA SER A 297 -5.65 -0.34 19.31
C SER A 297 -4.80 -0.74 18.11
N LEU A 298 -4.82 0.06 17.03
CA LEU A 298 -3.99 -0.17 15.84
C LEU A 298 -2.50 -0.24 16.20
N LEU A 299 -1.99 0.74 16.97
CA LEU A 299 -0.59 0.75 17.39
C LEU A 299 -0.26 -0.37 18.39
N GLY A 300 -1.06 -0.50 19.45
CA GLY A 300 -0.80 -1.43 20.55
C GLY A 300 -1.04 -2.88 20.16
N GLU A 301 -2.28 -3.22 19.83
CA GLU A 301 -2.68 -4.60 19.54
C GLU A 301 -2.28 -5.02 18.13
N GLY A 302 -2.43 -4.12 17.15
CA GLY A 302 -2.12 -4.41 15.75
C GLY A 302 -0.62 -4.52 15.51
N ILE A 303 0.12 -3.44 15.74
CA ILE A 303 1.54 -3.36 15.37
C ILE A 303 2.45 -3.96 16.44
N ILE A 304 2.42 -3.42 17.67
CA ILE A 304 3.38 -3.80 18.73
C ILE A 304 3.17 -5.26 19.15
N SER A 305 1.95 -5.63 19.54
CA SER A 305 1.66 -7.00 19.99
C SER A 305 1.40 -7.98 18.84
N GLY A 306 0.87 -7.50 17.72
CA GLY A 306 0.44 -8.36 16.61
C GLY A 306 1.50 -8.63 15.55
N ILE A 307 2.36 -7.65 15.23
CA ILE A 307 3.39 -7.80 14.18
C ILE A 307 4.76 -7.99 14.82
N TRP A 308 5.21 -7.03 15.63
CA TRP A 308 6.60 -7.02 16.14
C TRP A 308 6.93 -8.22 17.02
N LEU A 309 5.95 -8.75 17.75
CA LEU A 309 6.12 -9.95 18.57
C LEU A 309 6.46 -11.20 17.73
N TYR A 310 6.04 -11.25 16.46
CA TYR A 310 6.14 -12.44 15.60
C TYR A 310 6.97 -12.22 14.32
N ALA A 311 7.59 -11.04 14.16
CA ALA A 311 8.32 -10.64 12.96
C ALA A 311 9.79 -10.28 13.23
N ASP A 312 10.36 -10.74 14.35
CA ASP A 312 11.76 -10.44 14.72
C ASP A 312 12.77 -10.97 13.68
N ASP A 313 12.42 -12.07 13.00
CA ASP A 313 13.22 -12.69 11.95
C ASP A 313 12.97 -12.11 10.53
N LYS A 314 12.13 -11.08 10.41
CA LYS A 314 11.65 -10.53 9.13
C LYS A 314 11.91 -9.02 9.03
N PRO A 315 13.12 -8.60 8.63
CA PRO A 315 13.49 -7.18 8.58
C PRO A 315 12.59 -6.36 7.64
N GLU A 316 12.18 -6.90 6.50
CA GLU A 316 11.28 -6.22 5.55
C GLU A 316 9.89 -5.94 6.14
N VAL A 317 9.40 -6.83 7.01
CA VAL A 317 8.13 -6.65 7.72
C VAL A 317 8.24 -5.52 8.74
N VAL A 318 9.32 -5.50 9.52
CA VAL A 318 9.58 -4.43 10.48
C VAL A 318 9.73 -3.09 9.76
N LYS A 319 10.51 -3.05 8.67
CA LYS A 319 10.68 -1.86 7.81
C LYS A 319 9.33 -1.32 7.33
N ALA A 320 8.48 -2.16 6.77
CA ALA A 320 7.16 -1.75 6.30
C ALA A 320 6.31 -1.12 7.42
N THR A 321 6.37 -1.65 8.65
CA THR A 321 5.68 -1.02 9.79
C THR A 321 6.30 0.32 10.18
N PHE A 322 7.62 0.48 10.11
CA PHE A 322 8.30 1.76 10.37
C PHE A 322 7.98 2.82 9.32
N GLU A 323 7.80 2.44 8.06
CA GLU A 323 7.39 3.37 7.01
C GLU A 323 5.96 3.91 7.22
N ALA A 324 5.06 3.10 7.79
CA ALA A 324 3.68 3.51 8.06
C ALA A 324 3.51 4.22 9.43
N LEU A 325 4.42 4.00 10.38
CA LEU A 325 4.30 4.50 11.76
C LEU A 325 4.25 6.03 11.89
N PRO A 326 5.01 6.84 11.12
CA PRO A 326 5.02 8.29 11.27
C PRO A 326 3.62 8.91 11.16
N ASP A 327 2.80 8.45 10.22
CA ASP A 327 1.45 8.97 10.03
C ASP A 327 0.52 8.58 11.18
N LEU A 328 0.67 7.36 11.71
CA LEU A 328 -0.05 6.91 12.90
C LEU A 328 0.33 7.73 14.14
N LEU A 329 1.63 7.98 14.34
CA LEU A 329 2.14 8.75 15.47
C LEU A 329 1.71 10.22 15.41
N ARG A 330 1.70 10.83 14.21
CA ARG A 330 1.15 12.18 14.01
C ARG A 330 -0.35 12.21 14.27
N ALA A 331 -1.10 11.19 13.84
CA ALA A 331 -2.53 11.08 14.08
C ALA A 331 -2.89 10.93 15.57
N LEU A 332 -2.04 10.24 16.35
CA LEU A 332 -2.13 10.09 17.81
C LEU A 332 -1.62 11.31 18.58
N GLY A 333 -0.64 12.02 18.04
CA GLY A 333 0.06 13.12 18.69
C GLY A 333 0.68 12.70 20.03
N ILE A 334 0.47 13.52 21.06
CA ILE A 334 0.98 13.27 22.42
C ILE A 334 0.47 11.95 23.04
N GLY A 335 -0.63 11.39 22.51
CA GLY A 335 -1.13 10.07 22.89
C GLY A 335 -0.11 8.94 22.70
N SER A 336 0.87 9.15 21.81
CA SER A 336 1.97 8.22 21.53
C SER A 336 2.89 8.00 22.73
N VAL A 337 2.92 8.91 23.71
CA VAL A 337 3.74 8.83 24.93
C VAL A 337 3.54 7.50 25.67
N ARG A 338 2.31 6.98 25.71
CA ARG A 338 1.98 5.74 26.41
C ARG A 338 2.71 4.51 25.86
N PHE A 339 3.21 4.59 24.62
CA PHE A 339 3.90 3.51 23.94
C PHE A 339 5.42 3.67 23.90
N LEU A 340 5.99 4.76 24.44
CA LEU A 340 7.44 5.00 24.36
C LEU A 340 8.28 3.84 24.90
N LYS A 341 7.78 3.13 25.93
CA LYS A 341 8.45 1.96 26.51
C LYS A 341 8.58 0.79 25.53
N ALA A 342 7.71 0.69 24.53
CA ALA A 342 7.81 -0.30 23.46
C ALA A 342 8.52 0.27 22.23
N LEU A 343 8.22 1.52 21.86
CA LEU A 343 8.73 2.15 20.65
C LEU A 343 10.23 2.45 20.71
N ILE A 344 10.70 3.10 21.79
CA ILE A 344 12.10 3.54 21.88
C ILE A 344 13.06 2.34 21.88
N PRO A 345 12.86 1.27 22.67
CA PRO A 345 13.75 0.11 22.61
C PRO A 345 13.76 -0.57 21.26
N GLN A 346 12.61 -0.69 20.60
CA GLN A 346 12.53 -1.31 19.27
C GLN A 346 13.35 -0.51 18.24
N LEU A 347 13.18 0.82 18.22
CA LEU A 347 13.92 1.69 17.31
C LEU A 347 15.41 1.71 17.63
N ALA A 348 15.77 1.82 18.91
CA ALA A 348 17.16 1.79 19.35
C ALA A 348 17.86 0.49 18.95
N HIS A 349 17.20 -0.66 19.14
CA HIS A 349 17.74 -1.96 18.76
C HIS A 349 17.96 -2.11 17.26
N THR A 350 17.16 -1.46 16.42
CA THR A 350 17.39 -1.41 14.96
C THR A 350 18.63 -0.59 14.60
N LEU A 351 18.91 0.49 15.32
CA LEU A 351 20.04 1.39 15.03
C LEU A 351 21.38 0.87 15.56
N ILE A 352 21.36 -0.01 16.55
CA ILE A 352 22.58 -0.56 17.14
C ILE A 352 23.11 -1.70 16.25
N PRO A 353 24.33 -1.57 15.70
CA PRO A 353 24.92 -2.62 14.87
C PRO A 353 25.03 -3.94 15.64
N ARG A 354 24.59 -5.04 15.03
CA ARG A 354 24.72 -6.38 15.60
C ARG A 354 26.01 -7.02 15.11
N PRO A 355 26.83 -7.63 15.99
CA PRO A 355 28.04 -8.32 15.56
C PRO A 355 27.72 -9.38 14.49
N MET A 356 28.52 -9.41 13.42
CA MET A 356 28.46 -10.41 12.35
C MET A 356 27.17 -10.39 11.50
N VAL A 357 26.31 -9.38 11.64
CA VAL A 357 25.12 -9.18 10.81
C VAL A 357 25.29 -7.88 10.03
N MET A 358 25.13 -7.92 8.71
CA MET A 358 25.16 -6.71 7.88
C MET A 358 23.98 -5.81 8.24
N SER A 359 24.25 -4.51 8.36
CA SER A 359 23.22 -3.54 8.72
C SER A 359 22.34 -3.22 7.51
N ASP A 360 21.02 -3.34 7.66
CA ASP A 360 20.08 -2.90 6.64
C ASP A 360 19.85 -1.38 6.77
N ARG A 361 20.58 -0.64 5.94
CA ARG A 361 20.56 0.83 5.90
C ARG A 361 19.17 1.40 5.58
N LYS A 362 18.30 0.65 4.89
CA LYS A 362 16.92 1.09 4.60
C LYS A 362 16.02 0.98 5.83
N VAL A 363 16.19 -0.08 6.63
CA VAL A 363 15.45 -0.25 7.90
C VAL A 363 15.87 0.83 8.91
N GLU A 364 17.17 1.10 9.02
CA GLU A 364 17.70 2.16 9.89
C GLU A 364 17.17 3.55 9.51
N PHE A 365 17.12 3.87 8.21
CA PHE A 365 16.57 5.13 7.73
C PHE A 365 15.09 5.28 8.13
N SER A 366 14.33 4.19 8.01
CA SER A 366 12.93 4.15 8.44
C SER A 366 12.82 4.33 9.96
N ALA A 367 13.66 3.68 10.75
CA ALA A 367 13.70 3.82 12.20
C ALA A 367 14.04 5.26 12.65
N ILE A 368 15.02 5.91 12.01
CA ILE A 368 15.37 7.31 12.24
C ILE A 368 14.20 8.24 11.93
N THR A 369 13.46 7.97 10.85
CA THR A 369 12.27 8.74 10.46
C THR A 369 11.15 8.64 11.51
N VAL A 370 10.92 7.44 12.05
CA VAL A 370 9.99 7.22 13.17
C VAL A 370 10.46 7.96 14.42
N LEU A 371 11.74 7.84 14.76
CA LEU A 371 12.31 8.49 15.94
C LEU A 371 12.20 10.02 15.84
N SER A 372 12.50 10.60 14.68
CA SER A 372 12.32 12.03 14.41
C SER A 372 10.87 12.47 14.62
N THR A 373 9.91 11.66 14.16
CA THR A 373 8.48 11.91 14.38
C THR A 373 8.10 11.81 15.86
N LEU A 374 8.69 10.86 16.61
CA LEU A 374 8.48 10.75 18.06
C LEU A 374 9.00 11.96 18.82
N LEU A 375 10.16 12.50 18.43
CA LEU A 375 10.68 13.74 19.02
C LEU A 375 9.68 14.89 18.83
N ASP A 376 9.08 14.99 17.64
CA ASP A 376 8.11 16.04 17.32
C ASP A 376 6.80 15.91 18.12
N VAL A 377 6.29 14.68 18.34
CA VAL A 377 4.97 14.48 18.98
C VAL A 377 5.02 14.19 20.49
N CYS A 378 6.15 13.66 21.00
CA CYS A 378 6.32 13.22 22.39
C CYS A 378 7.30 14.09 23.20
N GLY A 379 7.76 15.23 22.66
CA GLY A 379 8.78 16.11 23.25
C GLY A 379 8.81 16.19 24.79
N PRO A 380 7.69 16.50 25.48
CA PRO A 380 7.65 16.64 26.94
C PRO A 380 8.09 15.42 27.75
N ARG A 381 8.17 14.22 27.15
CA ARG A 381 8.52 12.96 27.82
C ARG A 381 9.77 12.30 27.25
N ILE A 382 10.41 12.91 26.26
CA ILE A 382 11.63 12.40 25.63
C ILE A 382 12.84 12.48 26.58
N GLU A 383 12.84 13.40 27.54
CA GLU A 383 13.98 13.59 28.45
C GLU A 383 14.40 12.29 29.18
N LEU A 384 13.44 11.42 29.51
CA LEU A 384 13.70 10.12 30.16
C LEU A 384 14.36 9.10 29.24
N TRP A 385 14.29 9.31 27.93
CA TRP A 385 14.78 8.41 26.89
C TRP A 385 16.02 8.96 26.16
N LYS A 386 16.46 10.19 26.48
CA LYS A 386 17.56 10.88 25.78
C LYS A 386 18.85 10.07 25.73
N GLU A 387 19.22 9.40 26.82
CA GLU A 387 20.44 8.59 26.87
C GLU A 387 20.34 7.35 25.98
N THR A 388 19.20 6.65 26.00
CA THR A 388 18.96 5.48 25.14
C THR A 388 18.98 5.87 23.66
N ILE A 389 18.38 7.02 23.33
CA ILE A 389 18.37 7.55 21.97
C ILE A 389 19.80 7.92 21.51
N LEU A 390 20.57 8.61 22.36
CA LEU A 390 21.94 9.01 22.04
C LEU A 390 22.89 7.82 21.91
N ASP A 391 22.78 6.80 22.76
CA ASP A 391 23.58 5.57 22.64
C ASP A 391 23.32 4.89 21.29
N ALA A 392 22.05 4.77 20.88
CA ALA A 392 21.68 4.19 19.60
C ALA A 392 22.18 5.01 18.40
N ILE A 393 22.01 6.34 18.43
CA ILE A 393 22.53 7.26 17.41
C ILE A 393 24.04 7.15 17.30
N GLY A 394 24.73 7.17 18.44
CA GLY A 394 26.19 7.07 18.50
C GLY A 394 26.71 5.77 17.90
N ARG A 395 26.12 4.63 18.24
CA ARG A 395 26.52 3.32 17.70
C ARG A 395 26.23 3.19 16.21
N CYS A 396 25.08 3.67 15.74
CA CYS A 396 24.76 3.72 14.31
C CYS A 396 25.78 4.57 13.54
N TRP A 397 26.13 5.74 14.07
CA TRP A 397 27.14 6.63 13.50
C TRP A 397 28.51 5.98 13.38
N VAL A 398 28.98 5.28 14.42
CA VAL A 398 30.24 4.53 14.38
C VAL A 398 30.20 3.44 13.32
N GLY A 399 29.11 2.67 13.24
CA GLY A 399 28.94 1.66 12.20
C GLY A 399 29.03 2.23 10.77
N LEU A 400 28.50 3.44 10.55
CA LEU A 400 28.61 4.13 9.26
C LEU A 400 30.04 4.60 8.94
N ILE A 401 30.82 4.99 9.96
CA ILE A 401 32.24 5.36 9.78
C ILE A 401 33.08 4.11 9.49
N ASP A 402 32.84 3.02 10.21
CA ASP A 402 33.59 1.77 10.04
C ASP A 402 33.42 1.19 8.62
N GLU A 403 32.21 1.29 8.04
CA GLU A 403 31.96 0.88 6.64
C GLU A 403 32.66 1.76 5.59
N GLU A 404 32.88 3.04 5.91
CA GLU A 404 33.64 3.95 5.04
C GLU A 404 35.15 3.73 5.12
N ASN A 405 35.63 3.02 6.14
CA ASN A 405 37.06 2.79 6.34
C ASN A 405 37.58 1.70 5.38
N PRO A 406 38.45 2.06 4.42
CA PRO A 406 38.94 1.12 3.41
C PRO A 406 39.77 -0.04 4.00
N ALA A 407 40.28 0.10 5.23
CA ALA A 407 41.03 -0.96 5.92
C ALA A 407 40.16 -2.13 6.41
N ILE A 408 38.84 -1.92 6.55
CA ILE A 408 37.86 -2.91 7.03
C ILE A 408 37.12 -3.59 5.85
N GLN A 409 37.32 -3.09 4.62
CA GLN A 409 36.81 -3.71 3.39
C GLN A 409 37.63 -4.95 3.01
N THR A 410 37.62 -5.97 3.87
CA THR A 410 38.20 -7.28 3.58
C THR A 410 37.13 -8.19 2.97
N ASN A 411 37.30 -8.45 1.67
CA ASN A 411 36.63 -9.44 0.81
C ASN A 411 35.48 -8.91 -0.08
N GLY A 412 35.84 -8.43 -1.27
CA GLY A 412 35.17 -8.87 -2.50
C GLY A 412 33.91 -8.16 -2.99
N ASP A 413 33.37 -7.16 -2.29
CA ASP A 413 32.25 -6.38 -2.84
C ASP A 413 32.76 -5.27 -3.77
N LEU A 414 32.72 -5.59 -5.06
CA LEU A 414 32.88 -4.71 -6.20
C LEU A 414 32.05 -3.43 -6.00
N ASP A 415 32.69 -2.26 -6.06
CA ASP A 415 32.11 -0.91 -6.14
C ASP A 415 30.75 -0.71 -5.43
N ALA A 416 30.78 -0.20 -4.19
CA ALA A 416 29.56 0.27 -3.51
C ALA A 416 28.75 1.17 -4.45
N SER A 417 27.50 0.77 -4.73
CA SER A 417 26.65 1.47 -5.69
C SER A 417 26.57 2.97 -5.31
N PRO A 418 26.55 3.89 -6.29
CA PRO A 418 26.32 5.31 -6.02
C PRO A 418 25.07 5.57 -5.15
N ALA A 419 24.07 4.69 -5.23
CA ALA A 419 22.88 4.71 -4.39
C ALA A 419 23.19 4.46 -2.91
N ASP A 420 24.06 3.50 -2.58
CA ASP A 420 24.42 3.17 -1.19
C ASP A 420 25.24 4.28 -0.54
N VAL A 421 26.15 4.89 -1.31
CA VAL A 421 26.89 6.08 -0.87
C VAL A 421 25.94 7.24 -0.60
N GLY A 422 24.93 7.43 -1.46
CA GLY A 422 23.87 8.42 -1.28
C GLY A 422 23.07 8.20 0.01
N LEU A 423 22.62 6.96 0.24
CA LEU A 423 21.85 6.58 1.41
C LEU A 423 22.64 6.76 2.71
N ARG A 424 23.92 6.36 2.75
CA ARG A 424 24.79 6.57 3.92
C ARG A 424 24.96 8.04 4.28
N ARG A 425 25.16 8.91 3.28
CA ARG A 425 25.26 10.35 3.49
C ARG A 425 23.97 10.92 4.07
N GLU A 426 22.84 10.46 3.53
CA GLU A 426 21.52 10.87 3.99
C GLU A 426 21.23 10.39 5.42
N LEU A 427 21.61 9.16 5.77
CA LEU A 427 21.55 8.64 7.14
C LEU A 427 22.35 9.52 8.12
N LYS A 428 23.61 9.83 7.80
CA LYS A 428 24.45 10.72 8.62
C LYS A 428 23.77 12.08 8.86
N ARG A 429 23.22 12.68 7.81
CA ARG A 429 22.47 13.95 7.90
C ARG A 429 21.27 13.84 8.83
N GLN A 430 20.51 12.75 8.75
CA GLN A 430 19.35 12.54 9.60
C GLN A 430 19.74 12.29 11.07
N LEU A 431 20.83 11.57 11.33
CA LEU A 431 21.38 11.39 12.69
C LEU A 431 21.79 12.74 13.30
N GLN A 432 22.46 13.61 12.53
CA GLN A 432 22.78 14.97 12.95
C GLN A 432 21.49 15.77 13.27
N ASN A 433 20.47 15.69 12.41
CA ASN A 433 19.18 16.35 12.65
C ASN A 433 18.51 15.86 13.93
N LEU A 434 18.58 14.56 14.24
CA LEU A 434 18.07 14.01 15.50
C LEU A 434 18.81 14.59 16.70
N CYS A 435 20.15 14.70 16.65
CA CYS A 435 20.93 15.35 17.71
C CYS A 435 20.52 16.81 17.92
N THR A 436 20.29 17.56 16.84
CA THR A 436 19.80 18.96 16.91
C THR A 436 18.44 19.02 17.58
N LYS A 437 17.46 18.23 17.11
CA LYS A 437 16.12 18.18 17.72
C LYS A 437 16.19 17.78 19.20
N LEU A 438 17.03 16.81 19.54
CA LEU A 438 17.16 16.36 20.92
C LEU A 438 17.78 17.44 21.82
N ALA A 439 18.75 18.22 21.32
CA ALA A 439 19.33 19.34 22.03
C ALA A 439 18.32 20.48 22.27
N GLU A 440 17.45 20.76 21.29
CA GLU A 440 16.36 21.73 21.43
C GLU A 440 15.33 21.28 22.47
N LEU A 441 14.98 20.00 22.49
CA LEU A 441 14.01 19.43 23.43
C LEU A 441 14.57 19.24 24.84
N CYS A 442 15.86 18.88 24.95
CA CYS A 442 16.52 18.52 26.19
C CYS A 442 17.84 19.29 26.33
N PRO A 443 17.83 20.53 26.86
CA PRO A 443 19.04 21.35 27.00
C PRO A 443 20.14 20.72 27.87
N SER A 444 19.81 19.73 28.71
CA SER A 444 20.83 18.96 29.46
C SER A 444 21.78 18.22 28.51
N VAL A 445 21.29 17.74 27.36
CA VAL A 445 22.06 16.99 26.36
C VAL A 445 23.30 17.76 25.91
N VAL A 446 23.16 19.07 25.76
CA VAL A 446 24.26 19.96 25.37
C VAL A 446 25.27 20.13 26.51
N LYS A 447 24.81 20.10 27.76
CA LYS A 447 25.64 20.36 28.95
C LYS A 447 26.37 19.12 29.44
N ASP A 448 25.73 17.96 29.45
CA ASP A 448 26.21 16.78 30.15
C ASP A 448 26.59 15.64 29.17
N GLU A 449 25.74 15.34 28.19
CA GLU A 449 25.90 14.17 27.32
C GLU A 449 26.83 14.42 26.12
N PHE A 450 26.65 15.49 25.35
CA PHE A 450 27.51 15.80 24.20
C PHE A 450 29.01 15.95 24.56
N PRO A 451 29.39 16.60 25.67
CA PRO A 451 30.79 16.64 26.08
C PRO A 451 31.37 15.25 26.38
N ARG A 452 30.57 14.30 26.87
CA ARG A 452 31.02 12.92 27.12
C ARG A 452 31.38 12.19 25.82
N PHE A 453 30.60 12.39 24.75
CA PHE A 453 30.92 11.85 23.42
C PHE A 453 32.23 12.42 22.87
N ILE A 454 32.40 13.75 22.92
CA ILE A 454 33.63 14.42 22.46
C ILE A 454 34.85 13.98 23.29
N HIS A 455 34.69 13.83 24.61
CA HIS A 455 35.75 13.35 25.47
C HIS A 455 36.15 11.90 25.17
N ALA A 456 35.19 11.04 24.83
CA ALA A 456 35.45 9.64 24.48
C ALA A 456 36.26 9.54 23.18
N ASN A 457 35.85 10.23 22.11
CA ASN A 457 36.61 10.32 20.87
C ASN A 457 36.19 11.54 20.04
N LYS A 458 36.97 12.62 20.12
CA LYS A 458 36.69 13.86 19.40
C LYS A 458 36.58 13.64 17.89
N THR A 459 37.57 12.96 17.30
CA THR A 459 37.63 12.77 15.83
C THR A 459 36.44 11.99 15.27
N LEU A 460 35.85 11.11 16.08
CA LEU A 460 34.73 10.26 15.67
C LEU A 460 33.39 11.00 15.74
N PHE A 461 33.18 11.82 16.79
CA PHE A 461 31.87 12.39 17.11
C PHE A 461 31.73 13.89 16.83
N GLU A 462 32.82 14.60 16.49
CA GLU A 462 32.78 16.04 16.17
C GLU A 462 31.83 16.37 15.02
N ASP A 463 31.73 15.48 14.02
CA ASP A 463 30.82 15.65 12.89
C ASP A 463 29.39 15.21 13.18
N LEU A 464 29.13 14.41 14.22
CA LEU A 464 27.79 13.99 14.61
C LEU A 464 27.04 15.09 15.38
N ILE A 465 27.77 15.78 16.27
CA ILE A 465 27.18 16.69 17.23
C ILE A 465 27.00 18.07 16.59
N PRO A 466 25.80 18.68 16.67
CA PRO A 466 25.57 19.99 16.09
C PRO A 466 26.46 21.04 16.76
N LYS A 467 27.06 21.92 15.94
CA LYS A 467 27.79 23.09 16.42
C LYS A 467 26.80 24.14 16.91
N LEU A 468 26.23 23.89 18.08
CA LEU A 468 25.28 24.79 18.72
C LEU A 468 26.08 25.93 19.35
N HIS A 469 25.97 27.13 18.77
CA HIS A 469 26.41 28.35 19.42
C HIS A 469 25.40 28.69 20.52
N TYR A 470 25.72 28.36 21.77
CA TYR A 470 24.99 28.86 22.95
C TYR A 470 25.88 29.78 23.77
#